data_AF-Q96WC6-F1
#
_entry.id   AF-Q96WC6-F1
#
_cell.length_a   1.000
_cell.length_b   1.000
_cell.length_c   1.000
_cell.angle_alpha   90.00
_cell.angle_beta   90.00
_cell.angle_gamma   90.00
#
_symmetry.space_group_name_H-M   'P 1'
#
loop_
_entity.id
_entity.type
_entity.pdbx_description
1 polymer ?
#
loop_
_entity_poly.entity_id
_entity_poly.type
_entity_poly.pdbx_seq_one_letter_code
_entity_poly.pdbx_strand_id
1 'polypeptide(L)' 'RLMLETTFDALESAGIPKSEVVGQNVGVFVGAYGRDYEQLNARDIETAPMYLSTGCSSAIVSNRISYYFDMRGPSFT' A
#
# COMPACT_ATOMS: atom_id res chain seq x y z
N ARG A 1 -4.74 3.19 -3.81
CA ARG A 1 -5.67 4.19 -3.25
C ARG A 1 -6.72 3.52 -2.39
N LEU A 2 -7.63 2.73 -2.97
CA LEU A 2 -8.69 2.02 -2.24
C LEU A 2 -8.17 1.24 -1.03
N MET A 3 -7.06 0.51 -1.18
CA MET A 3 -6.47 -0.22 -0.06
C MET A 3 -6.14 0.65 1.18
N LEU A 4 -5.68 1.89 0.99
CA LEU A 4 -5.40 2.78 2.13
C LEU A 4 -6.69 3.24 2.83
N GLU A 5 -7.71 3.59 2.04
CA GLU A 5 -9.03 3.99 2.52
C GLU A 5 -9.68 2.82 3.29
N THR A 6 -9.71 1.63 2.69
CA THR A 6 -10.28 0.43 3.32
C THR A 6 -9.51 -0.01 4.58
N THR A 7 -8.18 0.11 4.62
CA THR A 7 -7.42 -0.16 5.85
C THR A 7 -7.76 0.84 6.95
N PHE A 8 -7.92 2.12 6.61
CA PHE A 8 -8.35 3.13 7.58
C PHE A 8 -9.75 2.79 8.13
N ASP A 9 -10.72 2.53 7.25
CA ASP A 9 -12.08 2.17 7.64
C ASP A 9 -12.12 0.91 8.50
N ALA A 10 -11.25 -0.08 8.21
CA ALA A 10 -11.14 -1.30 9.00
C ALA A 10 -10.60 -1.04 10.42
N LEU A 11 -9.60 -0.17 10.57
CA LEU A 11 -9.06 0.23 11.87
C LEU A 11 -10.11 0.99 12.69
N GLU A 12 -10.79 1.96 12.08
CA GLU A 12 -11.87 2.72 12.73
C GLU A 12 -13.04 1.81 13.13
N SER A 13 -13.44 0.88 12.26
CA SER A 13 -14.49 -0.09 12.55
C SER A 13 -14.13 -1.02 13.71
N ALA A 14 -12.84 -1.32 13.89
CA ALA A 14 -12.33 -2.09 15.03
C ALA A 14 -12.15 -1.25 16.30
N GLY A 15 -12.37 0.07 16.24
CA GLY A 15 -12.10 0.99 17.34
C GLY A 15 -10.62 1.15 17.66
N ILE A 16 -9.73 0.86 16.70
CA ILE A 16 -8.28 0.96 16.85
C ILE A 16 -7.82 2.29 16.27
N PRO A 17 -7.52 3.32 17.09
CA PRO A 17 -7.03 4.59 16.57
C PRO A 17 -5.64 4.41 15.97
N LYS A 18 -5.31 5.22 14.95
CA LYS A 18 -4.00 5.20 14.29
C LYS A 18 -2.83 5.28 15.28
N SER A 19 -2.98 6.03 16.38
CA SER A 19 -1.95 6.18 17.42
C SER A 19 -1.52 4.86 18.07
N GLU A 20 -2.37 3.84 18.09
CA GLU A 20 -2.06 2.54 18.68
C GLU A 20 -1.19 1.66 17.79
N VAL A 21 -1.19 1.89 16.47
CA VAL A 21 -0.40 1.08 15.51
C VAL A 21 0.90 1.76 15.08
N VAL A 22 1.02 3.08 15.29
CA VAL A 22 2.21 3.86 14.92
C VAL A 22 3.44 3.37 15.67
N GLY A 23 4.48 3.03 14.92
CA GLY A 23 5.76 2.52 15.40
C GLY A 23 5.74 1.07 15.89
N GLN A 24 4.58 0.41 15.87
CA GLN A 24 4.41 -0.93 16.41
C GLN A 24 4.87 -2.02 15.42
N ASN A 25 5.21 -3.18 15.97
CA ASN A 25 5.53 -4.37 15.19
C ASN A 25 4.26 -5.06 14.64
N VAL A 26 3.55 -4.35 13.77
CA VAL A 26 2.34 -4.82 13.08
C VAL A 26 2.71 -5.21 11.65
N GLY A 27 2.34 -6.41 11.23
CA GLY A 27 2.57 -6.90 9.87
C GLY A 27 1.44 -6.53 8.91
N VAL A 28 1.76 -6.36 7.63
CA VAL A 28 0.82 -6.10 6.53
C VAL A 28 1.01 -7.16 5.46
N PHE A 29 -0.04 -7.95 5.20
CA PHE A 29 -0.03 -9.00 4.19
C PHE A 29 -1.20 -8.75 3.23
N VAL A 30 -0.90 -8.54 1.95
CA VAL A 30 -1.92 -8.24 0.93
C VAL A 30 -1.90 -9.30 -0.15
N GLY A 31 -3.03 -9.99 -0.37
CA GLY A 31 -3.21 -10.79 -1.57
C GLY A 31 -3.60 -9.89 -2.74
N ALA A 32 -2.76 -9.80 -3.77
CA ALA A 32 -3.06 -9.06 -4.99
C ALA A 32 -2.68 -9.85 -6.23
N TYR A 33 -3.51 -9.74 -7.26
CA TYR A 33 -3.24 -10.27 -8.59
C TYR A 33 -3.60 -9.21 -9.63
N GLY A 34 -2.85 -9.17 -10.73
CA GLY A 34 -2.98 -8.13 -11.74
C GLY A 34 -2.03 -6.95 -11.50
N ARG A 35 -1.47 -6.43 -12.59
CA ARG A 35 -0.56 -5.27 -12.62
C ARG A 35 -0.99 -4.29 -13.71
N ASP A 36 -2.28 -4.24 -13.98
CA ASP A 36 -2.87 -3.55 -15.12
C ASP A 36 -2.56 -2.06 -15.12
N TYR A 37 -2.62 -1.40 -13.96
CA TYR A 37 -2.25 0.01 -13.83
C TYR A 37 -0.79 0.27 -14.15
N GLU A 38 0.11 -0.61 -13.71
CA GLU A 38 1.52 -0.49 -14.03
C GLU A 38 1.75 -0.68 -15.52
N GLN A 39 1.15 -1.72 -16.10
CA GLN A 39 1.25 -2.00 -17.54
C GLN A 39 0.71 -0.85 -18.37
N LEU A 40 -0.45 -0.29 -18.02
CA LEU A 40 -1.07 0.83 -18.73
C LEU A 40 -0.19 2.09 -18.71
N ASN A 41 0.44 2.40 -17.58
CA ASN A 41 1.32 3.57 -17.45
C ASN A 41 2.72 3.33 -18.05
N ALA A 42 3.15 2.07 -18.19
CA ALA A 42 4.42 1.70 -18.81
C ALA A 42 4.34 1.49 -20.34
N ARG A 43 3.16 1.68 -20.97
CA ARG A 43 2.98 1.42 -22.40
C ARG A 43 3.84 2.31 -23.29
N ASP A 44 4.11 3.53 -22.85
CA ASP A 44 4.92 4.51 -23.56
C ASP A 44 6.00 5.03 -22.60
N ILE A 45 7.25 4.77 -22.96
CA ILE A 45 8.42 5.08 -22.14
C ILE A 45 8.67 6.59 -22.07
N GLU A 46 8.29 7.35 -23.11
CA GLU A 46 8.51 8.80 -23.14
C GLU A 46 7.54 9.55 -22.22
N THR A 47 6.37 8.96 -21.94
CA THR A 47 5.32 9.58 -21.11
C THR A 47 5.15 8.92 -19.73
N ALA A 48 5.85 7.80 -19.48
CA ALA A 48 5.81 7.10 -18.20
C ALA A 48 6.26 8.02 -17.04
N PRO A 49 5.43 8.18 -15.99
CA PRO A 49 5.82 8.99 -14.84
C PRO A 49 7.03 8.40 -14.09
N MET A 50 7.98 9.24 -13.66
CA MET A 50 9.15 8.80 -12.89
C MET A 50 8.79 8.08 -11.58
N TYR A 51 7.60 8.37 -11.02
CA TYR A 51 7.09 7.75 -9.79
C TYR A 51 6.26 6.48 -10.05
N LEU A 52 6.25 5.94 -11.28
CA LEU A 52 5.47 4.75 -11.61
C LEU A 52 5.82 3.56 -10.72
N SER A 53 7.12 3.29 -10.52
CA SER A 53 7.59 2.15 -9.71
C SER A 53 7.14 2.25 -8.25
N THR A 54 7.21 3.45 -7.66
CA THR A 54 6.77 3.67 -6.28
C THR A 54 5.26 3.81 -6.17
N GLY A 55 4.54 3.94 -7.30
CA GLY A 55 3.10 4.10 -7.42
C GLY A 55 2.30 2.82 -7.64
N CYS A 56 2.81 1.93 -8.51
CA CYS A 56 2.03 0.81 -9.06
C CYS A 56 2.70 -0.57 -8.94
N SER A 57 3.95 -0.67 -8.49
CA SER A 57 4.59 -1.98 -8.27
C SER A 57 3.80 -2.82 -7.25
N SER A 58 3.74 -4.14 -7.45
CA SER A 58 3.00 -5.05 -6.56
C SER A 58 3.37 -4.88 -5.08
N ALA A 59 4.67 -4.78 -4.77
CA ALA A 59 5.13 -4.62 -3.39
C ALA A 59 4.67 -3.30 -2.72
N ILE A 60 4.32 -2.28 -3.52
CA ILE A 60 3.84 -1.00 -2.99
C ILE A 60 2.46 -1.13 -2.36
N VAL A 61 1.67 -2.13 -2.72
CA VAL A 61 0.32 -2.29 -2.15
C VAL A 61 0.39 -2.50 -0.63
N SER A 62 1.20 -3.45 -0.15
CA SER A 62 1.46 -3.62 1.29
C SER A 62 2.36 -2.53 1.86
N ASN A 63 3.46 -2.20 1.17
CA ASN A 63 4.48 -1.29 1.72
C ASN A 63 3.94 0.12 1.96
N ARG A 64 3.00 0.59 1.12
CA ARG A 64 2.39 1.92 1.29
C ARG A 64 1.46 1.97 2.49
N ILE A 65 0.77 0.88 2.81
CA ILE A 65 -0.01 0.76 4.04
C ILE A 65 0.94 0.82 5.24
N SER A 66 1.98 -0.02 5.25
CA SER A 66 2.99 -0.03 6.31
C SER A 66 3.60 1.36 6.52
N TYR A 67 3.98 2.03 5.43
CA TYR A 67 4.54 3.38 5.47
C TYR A 67 3.55 4.43 6.01
N TYR A 68 2.31 4.44 5.53
CA TYR A 68 1.33 5.47 5.91
C TYR A 68 0.88 5.37 7.37
N PHE A 69 0.78 4.15 7.89
CA PHE A 69 0.37 3.88 9.28
C PHE A 69 1.56 3.72 10.26
N ASP A 70 2.81 3.84 9.78
CA ASP A 70 4.05 3.56 10.54
C ASP A 70 4.05 2.17 11.21
N MET A 71 3.56 1.16 10.50
CA MET A 71 3.61 -0.23 10.95
C MET A 71 4.97 -0.84 10.57
N ARG A 72 5.73 -1.31 11.56
CA ARG A 72 7.14 -1.72 11.42
C ARG A 72 7.37 -3.23 11.38
N GLY A 73 6.30 -4.01 11.30
CA GLY A 73 6.39 -5.45 11.10
C GLY A 73 6.61 -5.84 9.63
N PRO A 74 6.53 -7.15 9.30
CA PRO A 74 6.68 -7.63 7.94
C PRO A 74 5.66 -7.01 6.99
N SER A 75 6.08 -6.63 5.78
CA SER A 75 5.18 -6.14 4.72
C SER A 75 5.36 -6.99 3.47
N PHE A 76 4.29 -7.66 3.04
CA PHE A 76 4.34 -8.62 1.96
C PHE A 76 3.10 -8.52 1.06
N THR A 77 3.32 -8.58 -0.25
CA THR A 77 2.29 -8.71 -1.29
C THR A 77 2.60 -9.91 -2.16
#